data_AF-A0A968J7Z4-F1
#
_entry.id   AF-A0A968J7Z4-F1
#
_cell.length_a   1.000
_cell.length_b   1.000
_cell.length_c   1.000
_cell.angle_alpha   90.00
_cell.angle_beta   90.00
_cell.angle_gamma   90.00
#
_symmetry.space_group_name_H-M   'P 1'
#
loop_
_entity.id
_entity.type
_entity.pdbx_description
1 polymer ?
#
loop_
_entity_poly.entity_id
_entity_poly.type
_entity_poly.pdbx_seq_one_letter_code
_entity_poly.pdbx_strand_id
1 'polypeptide(L)'
;MADYVIPAVATSFAHYPQLESATLLVGQYDCGETHDAVHHYFLYSVLDQPDLIAAIACLDELGHDAVNLPGLPPHHDISDCFSQDQNHWDANGRAIQAFACYCQPDCHLGMALGQIFRPYAVFHRLGEDIEVELVGEIVQLSRSTAA
;
A
#
# COMPACT_ATOMS: atom_id res chain seq x y z
N MET A 1 4.52 7.80 8.69
CA MET A 1 3.99 6.44 8.41
C MET A 1 2.93 6.06 9.44
N ALA A 2 3.28 5.96 10.74
CA ALA A 2 2.35 5.51 11.78
C ALA A 2 1.06 6.34 11.88
N ASP A 3 1.15 7.66 11.78
CA ASP A 3 -0.01 8.53 11.97
C ASP A 3 -0.99 8.61 10.78
N TYR A 4 -0.67 7.94 9.65
CA TYR A 4 -1.43 8.09 8.40
C TYR A 4 -1.70 6.76 7.70
N VAL A 5 -0.66 5.95 7.50
CA VAL A 5 -0.79 4.65 6.83
C VAL A 5 -1.56 3.67 7.72
N ILE A 6 -1.31 3.67 9.03
CA ILE A 6 -1.97 2.74 9.96
C ILE A 6 -3.46 3.07 10.11
N PRO A 7 -3.89 4.33 10.38
CA PRO A 7 -5.32 4.66 10.38
C PRO A 7 -6.00 4.32 9.07
N ALA A 8 -5.26 4.46 7.96
CA ALA A 8 -5.80 4.11 6.67
C ALA A 8 -6.14 2.60 6.63
N VAL A 9 -5.12 1.76 6.74
CA VAL A 9 -5.29 0.30 6.75
C VAL A 9 -6.33 -0.16 7.79
N ALA A 10 -6.34 0.45 8.99
CA ALA A 10 -7.32 0.16 10.03
C ALA A 10 -8.78 0.40 9.60
N THR A 11 -9.03 1.47 8.85
CA THR A 11 -10.39 1.77 8.36
C THR A 11 -10.83 0.73 7.33
N SER A 12 -9.96 0.37 6.39
CA SER A 12 -10.26 -0.68 5.40
C SER A 12 -10.47 -2.03 6.09
N PHE A 13 -9.68 -2.35 7.11
CA PHE A 13 -9.86 -3.55 7.92
C PHE A 13 -11.18 -3.54 8.72
N ALA A 14 -11.62 -2.39 9.23
CA ALA A 14 -12.91 -2.29 9.90
C ALA A 14 -14.08 -2.45 8.92
N HIS A 15 -13.96 -1.90 7.71
CA HIS A 15 -15.00 -1.97 6.68
C HIS A 15 -15.10 -3.35 6.02
N TYR A 16 -13.95 -4.02 5.83
CA TYR A 16 -13.84 -5.35 5.23
C TYR A 16 -13.19 -6.32 6.24
N PRO A 17 -14.00 -6.96 7.12
CA PRO A 17 -13.48 -7.85 8.16
C PRO A 17 -12.77 -9.09 7.62
N GLN A 18 -12.96 -9.43 6.34
CA GLN A 18 -12.30 -10.56 5.69
C GLN A 18 -10.83 -10.28 5.33
N LEU A 19 -10.41 -9.01 5.33
CA LEU A 19 -9.02 -8.65 5.04
C LEU A 19 -8.14 -9.03 6.22
N GLU A 20 -7.08 -9.78 5.96
CA GLU A 20 -6.09 -10.19 6.97
C GLU A 20 -4.80 -9.38 6.83
N SER A 21 -4.50 -8.87 5.63
CA SER A 21 -3.30 -8.08 5.40
C SER A 21 -3.46 -6.98 4.36
N ALA A 22 -2.51 -6.04 4.37
CA ALA A 22 -2.31 -5.06 3.31
C ALA A 22 -0.80 -4.87 3.06
N THR A 23 -0.39 -4.70 1.81
CA THR A 23 0.98 -4.32 1.46
C THR A 23 0.99 -2.90 0.92
N LEU A 24 1.79 -2.02 1.54
CA LEU A 24 2.13 -0.71 0.99
C LEU A 24 3.21 -0.90 -0.07
N LEU A 25 2.86 -0.60 -1.31
CA LEU A 25 3.79 -0.51 -2.42
C LEU A 25 4.19 0.95 -2.64
N VAL A 26 5.46 1.19 -2.96
CA VAL A 26 5.99 2.51 -3.34
C VAL A 26 6.70 2.44 -4.68
N GLY A 27 6.59 3.49 -5.48
CA GLY A 27 7.25 3.58 -6.79
C GLY A 27 7.55 5.03 -7.13
N GLN A 28 8.69 5.28 -7.76
CA GLN A 28 9.07 6.62 -8.23
C GLN A 28 9.32 6.49 -9.71
N TYR A 29 8.62 7.27 -10.51
CA TYR A 29 8.73 7.23 -11.96
C TYR A 29 8.51 8.62 -12.56
N ASP A 30 9.11 8.86 -13.71
CA ASP A 30 8.86 10.08 -14.46
C ASP A 30 7.42 10.06 -14.99
N CYS A 31 6.60 10.96 -14.45
CA CYS A 31 5.21 11.17 -14.87
C CYS A 31 5.03 12.38 -15.79
N GLY A 32 6.13 12.99 -16.27
CA GLY A 32 6.09 14.16 -17.15
C GLY A 32 5.82 15.49 -16.43
N GLU A 33 5.57 15.48 -15.12
CA GLU A 33 5.29 16.68 -14.32
C GLU A 33 6.54 17.30 -13.66
N THR A 34 7.74 17.04 -14.21
CA THR A 34 9.04 17.65 -13.79
C THR A 34 9.49 17.39 -12.35
N HIS A 35 8.82 16.51 -11.61
CA HIS A 35 9.22 16.09 -10.27
C HIS A 35 9.21 14.56 -10.16
N ASP A 36 10.31 14.00 -9.66
CA ASP A 36 10.41 12.58 -9.31
C ASP A 36 9.52 12.30 -8.09
N ALA A 37 8.22 12.22 -8.35
CA ALA A 37 7.22 11.98 -7.33
C ALA A 37 7.26 10.52 -6.89
N VAL A 38 7.22 10.29 -5.57
CA VAL A 38 6.99 8.96 -5.05
C VAL A 38 5.49 8.72 -5.00
N HIS A 39 5.03 7.72 -5.75
CA HIS A 39 3.68 7.21 -5.74
C HIS A 39 3.56 6.03 -4.76
N HIS A 40 2.33 5.78 -4.31
CA HIS A 40 2.03 4.65 -3.45
C HIS A 40 0.79 3.90 -3.94
N TYR A 41 0.69 2.64 -3.52
CA TYR A 41 -0.45 1.79 -3.80
C TYR A 41 -0.65 0.81 -2.64
N PHE A 42 -1.89 0.63 -2.19
CA PHE A 42 -2.22 -0.42 -1.21
C PHE A 42 -2.76 -1.63 -1.92
N LEU A 43 -2.18 -2.78 -1.59
CA LEU A 43 -2.64 -4.08 -2.03
C LEU A 43 -3.23 -4.79 -0.82
N TYR A 44 -4.56 -4.92 -0.78
CA TYR A 44 -5.29 -5.58 0.31
C TYR A 44 -5.46 -7.06 0.04
N SER A 45 -5.45 -7.90 1.07
CA SER A 45 -5.64 -9.33 0.90
C SER A 45 -6.39 -9.99 2.05
N VAL A 46 -7.15 -11.03 1.73
CA VAL A 46 -7.68 -11.99 2.71
C VAL A 46 -6.61 -12.98 3.19
N LEU A 47 -5.45 -13.00 2.54
CA LEU A 47 -4.29 -13.80 2.95
C LEU A 47 -3.50 -13.05 4.03
N ASP A 48 -2.79 -13.77 4.88
CA ASP A 48 -1.83 -13.16 5.83
C ASP A 48 -0.65 -12.50 5.11
N GLN A 49 -0.23 -13.06 3.96
CA GLN A 49 0.74 -12.45 3.07
C GLN A 49 0.11 -12.28 1.69
N PRO A 50 0.00 -11.05 1.16
CA PRO A 50 -0.58 -10.86 -0.16
C PRO A 50 0.26 -11.48 -1.27
N ASP A 51 -0.41 -12.11 -2.23
CA ASP A 51 0.23 -12.64 -3.43
C ASP A 51 0.48 -11.48 -4.41
N LEU A 52 1.71 -10.97 -4.37
CA LEU A 52 2.14 -9.87 -5.24
C LEU A 52 2.13 -10.26 -6.73
N ILE A 53 2.40 -11.52 -7.06
CA ILE A 53 2.44 -11.97 -8.45
C ILE A 53 1.02 -11.96 -9.02
N ALA A 54 0.05 -12.50 -8.27
CA ALA A 54 -1.35 -12.50 -8.66
C ALA A 54 -1.90 -11.07 -8.79
N ALA A 55 -1.58 -10.20 -7.84
CA ALA A 55 -2.02 -8.81 -7.88
C ALA A 55 -1.43 -8.03 -9.07
N ILE A 56 -0.14 -8.17 -9.34
CA ILE A 56 0.52 -7.50 -10.48
C ILE A 56 -0.09 -7.99 -11.80
N ALA A 57 -0.26 -9.30 -11.97
CA ALA A 57 -0.87 -9.87 -13.16
C ALA A 57 -2.30 -9.33 -13.36
N CYS A 58 -3.07 -9.23 -12.27
CA CYS A 58 -4.41 -8.67 -12.30
C CYS A 58 -4.44 -7.19 -12.70
N LEU A 59 -3.53 -6.38 -12.16
CA LEU A 59 -3.46 -4.95 -12.45
C LEU A 59 -3.11 -4.66 -13.91
N ASP A 60 -2.19 -5.45 -14.50
CA ASP A 60 -1.81 -5.32 -15.90
C ASP A 60 -2.95 -5.74 -16.86
N GLU A 61 -3.81 -6.68 -16.44
CA GLU A 61 -4.96 -7.18 -17.22
C GLU A 61 -6.27 -6.41 -16.98
N LEU A 62 -6.29 -5.41 -16.09
CA LEU A 62 -7.49 -4.71 -15.61
C LEU A 62 -8.57 -5.68 -15.07
N GLY A 63 -8.12 -6.77 -14.45
CA GLY A 63 -8.96 -7.82 -13.93
C GLY A 63 -9.47 -7.59 -12.51
N HIS A 64 -10.16 -8.59 -11.98
CA HIS A 64 -10.45 -8.69 -10.56
C HIS A 64 -9.47 -9.67 -9.90
N ASP A 65 -8.86 -9.26 -8.78
CA ASP A 65 -7.85 -10.03 -8.07
C ASP A 65 -8.52 -11.12 -7.23
N ALA A 66 -8.88 -12.23 -7.89
CA ALA A 66 -9.58 -13.34 -7.23
C ALA A 66 -8.72 -14.11 -6.22
N VAL A 67 -7.40 -13.87 -6.19
CA VAL A 67 -6.48 -14.52 -5.23
C VAL A 67 -6.45 -13.74 -3.94
N ASN A 68 -6.19 -12.43 -4.00
CA ASN A 68 -6.11 -11.59 -2.80
C ASN A 68 -7.48 -11.13 -2.31
N LEU A 69 -8.44 -10.91 -3.22
CA LEU A 69 -9.73 -10.30 -2.93
C LEU A 69 -10.91 -11.19 -3.37
N PRO A 70 -10.96 -12.50 -3.04
CA PRO A 70 -12.03 -13.39 -3.48
C PRO A 70 -13.39 -12.92 -2.98
N GLY A 71 -14.21 -12.40 -3.88
CA GLY A 71 -15.56 -11.92 -3.57
C GLY A 71 -15.60 -10.54 -2.88
N LEU A 72 -14.49 -9.80 -2.89
CA LEU A 72 -14.42 -8.41 -2.44
C LEU A 72 -14.35 -7.45 -3.64
N PRO A 73 -14.58 -6.14 -3.46
CA PRO A 73 -14.35 -5.15 -4.51
C PRO A 73 -12.87 -5.09 -4.93
N PRO A 74 -12.55 -4.54 -6.12
CA PRO A 74 -11.17 -4.22 -6.51
C PRO A 74 -10.43 -3.34 -5.48
N HIS A 75 -9.10 -3.44 -5.48
CA HIS A 75 -8.22 -2.70 -4.56
C HIS A 75 -8.46 -1.19 -4.51
N HIS A 76 -8.71 -0.53 -5.66
CA HIS A 76 -8.93 0.92 -5.71
C HIS A 76 -10.20 1.35 -4.94
N ASP A 77 -11.27 0.56 -5.02
CA ASP A 77 -12.51 0.82 -4.29
C ASP A 77 -12.32 0.66 -2.77
N ILE A 78 -11.45 -0.26 -2.35
CA ILE A 78 -11.10 -0.46 -0.94
C ILE A 78 -10.25 0.70 -0.40
N SER A 79 -9.37 1.27 -1.23
CA SER A 79 -8.54 2.43 -0.87
C SER A 79 -9.29 3.76 -0.86
N ASP A 80 -10.40 3.89 -1.59
CA ASP A 80 -11.17 5.14 -1.66
C ASP A 80 -11.93 5.48 -0.37
N CYS A 81 -11.84 4.63 0.66
CA CYS A 81 -12.37 4.90 2.00
C CYS A 81 -11.62 6.03 2.76
N PHE A 82 -10.57 6.64 2.18
CA PHE A 82 -9.78 7.72 2.79
C PHE A 82 -10.13 9.11 2.26
N SER A 83 -10.52 10.02 3.15
CA SER A 83 -10.54 11.46 2.86
C SER A 83 -9.10 12.02 2.88
N GLN A 84 -8.68 12.64 1.78
CA GLN A 84 -7.32 13.17 1.54
C GLN A 84 -6.85 14.31 2.49
N ASP A 85 -7.64 14.70 3.49
CA ASP A 85 -7.51 16.01 4.15
C ASP A 85 -6.39 16.16 5.19
N GLN A 86 -5.57 15.14 5.44
CA GLN A 86 -4.45 15.25 6.37
C GLN A 86 -3.32 14.35 5.90
N ASN A 87 -2.31 14.85 5.18
CA ASN A 87 -1.28 13.97 4.62
C ASN A 87 0.14 14.58 4.59
N HIS A 88 1.13 13.72 4.88
CA HIS A 88 2.52 13.85 4.41
C HIS A 88 2.67 13.53 2.90
N TRP A 89 1.55 13.26 2.24
CA TRP A 89 1.39 13.13 0.81
C TRP A 89 0.66 14.38 0.31
N ASP A 90 1.08 14.94 -0.82
CA ASP A 90 0.34 16.09 -1.37
C ASP A 90 -1.02 15.66 -1.95
N ALA A 91 -1.82 16.64 -2.40
CA ALA A 91 -3.13 16.38 -3.01
C ALA A 91 -3.05 15.51 -4.30
N ASN A 92 -1.85 15.29 -4.84
CA ASN A 92 -1.59 14.42 -5.98
C ASN A 92 -1.14 13.01 -5.53
N GLY A 93 -1.19 12.70 -4.23
CA GLY A 93 -0.79 11.40 -3.68
C GLY A 93 0.72 11.17 -3.68
N ARG A 94 1.54 12.23 -3.71
CA ARG A 94 3.00 12.14 -3.74
C ARG A 94 3.59 12.05 -2.34
N ALA A 95 4.29 10.96 -2.03
CA ALA A 95 4.95 10.74 -0.74
C ALA A 95 6.17 11.64 -0.54
N ILE A 96 6.60 11.79 0.71
CA ILE A 96 7.89 12.39 1.06
C ILE A 96 9.07 11.64 0.40
N GLN A 97 10.11 12.39 0.03
CA GLN A 97 11.35 11.88 -0.57
C GLN A 97 12.02 10.72 0.19
N ALA A 98 11.73 10.53 1.48
CA ALA A 98 12.29 9.44 2.28
C ALA A 98 11.94 8.04 1.72
N PHE A 99 10.88 7.91 0.94
CA PHE A 99 10.53 6.65 0.26
C PHE A 99 11.28 6.43 -1.05
N ALA A 100 11.86 7.48 -1.64
CA ALA A 100 12.53 7.40 -2.95
C ALA A 100 13.71 6.42 -2.95
N CYS A 101 14.41 6.26 -1.82
CA CYS A 101 15.51 5.29 -1.70
C CYS A 101 15.06 3.82 -1.77
N TYR A 102 13.76 3.53 -1.63
CA TYR A 102 13.18 2.20 -1.76
C TYR A 102 12.55 1.95 -3.13
N CYS A 103 12.49 2.98 -3.98
CA CYS A 103 11.94 2.88 -5.32
C CYS A 103 12.96 2.31 -6.30
N GLN A 104 12.46 1.66 -7.36
CA GLN A 104 13.29 1.19 -8.46
C GLN A 104 13.81 2.40 -9.27
N PRO A 105 15.13 2.51 -9.53
CA PRO A 105 15.66 3.57 -10.37
C PRO A 105 15.24 3.41 -11.84
N ASP A 106 15.22 4.54 -12.56
CA ASP A 106 14.96 4.63 -14.00
C ASP A 106 13.57 4.13 -14.45
N CYS A 107 12.57 4.20 -13.57
CA CYS A 107 11.18 3.87 -13.90
C CYS A 107 10.47 4.99 -14.68
N HIS A 108 9.56 4.59 -15.56
CA HIS A 108 8.73 5.50 -16.36
C HIS A 108 7.32 4.92 -16.53
N LEU A 109 6.35 5.79 -16.85
CA LEU A 109 4.93 5.45 -17.02
C LEU A 109 4.63 4.32 -18.03
N GLY A 110 5.58 4.00 -18.93
CA GLY A 110 5.44 2.92 -19.92
C GLY A 110 5.79 1.52 -19.40
N MET A 111 6.27 1.40 -18.16
CA MET A 111 6.63 0.12 -17.55
C MET A 111 5.41 -0.56 -16.91
N ALA A 112 5.44 -1.89 -16.83
CA ALA A 112 4.42 -2.64 -16.10
C ALA A 112 4.45 -2.28 -14.61
N LEU A 113 3.31 -2.34 -13.92
CA LEU A 113 3.20 -1.87 -12.53
C LEU A 113 4.13 -2.65 -11.59
N GLY A 114 4.30 -3.96 -11.81
CA GLY A 114 5.25 -4.78 -11.07
C GLY A 114 6.72 -4.43 -11.27
N GLN A 115 7.05 -3.64 -12.30
CA GLN A 115 8.39 -3.12 -12.52
C GLN A 115 8.61 -1.79 -11.82
N ILE A 116 7.55 -0.99 -11.64
CA ILE A 116 7.59 0.34 -11.02
C ILE A 116 7.53 0.24 -9.51
N PHE A 117 6.60 -0.55 -8.99
CA PHE A 117 6.29 -0.60 -7.57
C PHE A 117 7.11 -1.68 -6.84
N ARG A 118 7.53 -1.35 -5.63
CA ARG A 118 8.23 -2.25 -4.70
C ARG A 118 7.50 -2.30 -3.37
N PRO A 119 7.39 -3.48 -2.74
CA PRO A 119 6.82 -3.59 -1.41
C PRO A 119 7.70 -2.87 -0.41
N TYR A 120 7.08 -2.04 0.43
CA TYR A 120 7.74 -1.29 1.49
C TYR A 120 7.37 -1.81 2.87
N ALA A 121 6.09 -2.09 3.11
CA ALA A 121 5.61 -2.61 4.39
C ALA A 121 4.41 -3.53 4.18
N VAL A 122 4.31 -4.56 5.02
CA VAL A 122 3.12 -5.41 5.17
C VAL A 122 2.46 -5.11 6.51
N PHE A 123 1.15 -4.98 6.49
CA PHE A 123 0.31 -4.69 7.63
C PHE A 123 -0.54 -5.93 7.88
N HIS A 124 -0.41 -6.53 9.05
CA HIS A 124 -1.16 -7.72 9.45
C HIS A 124 -2.24 -7.33 10.44
N ARG A 125 -3.45 -7.85 10.26
CA ARG A 125 -4.50 -7.72 11.26
C ARG A 125 -4.16 -8.58 12.47
N LEU A 126 -4.22 -7.99 13.66
CA LEU A 126 -4.12 -8.70 14.94
C LEU A 126 -5.31 -8.34 15.83
N GLY A 127 -6.47 -8.93 15.52
CA GLY A 127 -7.73 -8.56 16.18
C GLY A 127 -8.12 -7.12 15.87
N GLU A 128 -8.08 -6.25 16.90
CA GLU A 128 -8.33 -4.80 16.77
C GLU A 128 -7.04 -3.98 16.53
N ASP A 129 -5.87 -4.62 16.64
CA ASP A 129 -4.58 -4.01 16.42
C ASP A 129 -4.03 -4.36 15.02
N ILE A 130 -2.98 -3.64 14.61
CA ILE A 130 -2.25 -3.86 13.35
C ILE A 130 -0.78 -4.06 13.68
N GLU A 131 -0.23 -5.18 13.26
CA GLU A 131 1.22 -5.40 13.24
C GLU A 131 1.79 -4.91 11.90
N VAL A 132 2.99 -4.32 11.92
CA VAL A 132 3.64 -3.79 10.72
C VAL A 132 5.00 -4.45 10.55
N GLU A 133 5.22 -5.08 9.41
CA GLU A 133 6.51 -5.58 8.95
C GLU A 133 7.05 -4.63 7.88
N LEU A 134 8.26 -4.07 8.06
CA LEU A 134 8.91 -3.33 6.98
C LEU A 134 9.68 -4.34 6.10
N VAL A 135 9.43 -4.30 4.80
CA VAL A 135 10.04 -5.22 3.86
C VAL A 135 11.52 -4.84 3.70
N GLY A 136 12.39 -5.63 4.32
CA GLY A 136 13.84 -5.41 4.40
C GLY A 136 14.40 -5.30 5.82
N GLU A 137 13.58 -4.98 6.84
CA GLU A 137 13.91 -5.01 8.28
C GLU A 137 12.62 -5.17 9.12
N ILE A 138 12.53 -6.16 10.03
CA ILE A 138 11.36 -6.32 10.92
C ILE A 138 11.38 -5.22 11.99
N VAL A 139 10.35 -4.36 12.05
CA VAL A 139 10.17 -3.34 13.10
C VAL A 139 8.85 -3.55 13.82
N GLN A 140 8.86 -4.11 15.03
CA GLN A 140 7.67 -4.16 15.87
C GLN A 140 7.32 -2.77 16.40
N LEU A 141 6.16 -2.24 16.00
CA LEU A 141 5.57 -1.03 16.57
C LEU A 141 4.54 -1.42 17.62
N SER A 142 4.92 -1.37 18.90
CA SER A 142 3.96 -1.49 20.00
C SER A 142 3.32 -0.14 20.30
N ARG A 143 2.00 -0.13 20.57
CA ARG A 143 1.30 1.05 21.09
C ARG A 143 1.94 1.44 22.43
N SER A 144 2.56 2.61 22.47
CA SER A 144 2.89 3.25 23.75
C SER A 144 1.58 3.56 24.47
N THR A 145 1.29 2.78 25.51
CA THR A 145 0.33 3.19 26.53
C THR A 145 1.01 4.30 27.32
N ALA A 146 0.78 5.54 26.90
CA ALA A 146 1.08 6.70 27.72
C ALA A 146 0.20 6.62 28.99
N ALA A 147 0.86 6.41 30.13
CA ALA A 147 0.30 6.55 31.48
C ALA A 147 0.46 7.99 31.98
#